data_AF-A0A934XLF2-F1
#
_entry.id   AF-A0A934XLF2-F1
#
_cell.length_a   1.000
_cell.length_b   1.000
_cell.length_c   1.000
_cell.angle_alpha   90.00
_cell.angle_beta   90.00
_cell.angle_gamma   90.00
#
_symmetry.space_group_name_H-M   'P 1'
#
loop_
_entity.id
_entity.type
_entity.pdbx_description
1 polymer ?
#
loop_
_entity_poly.entity_id
_entity_poly.type
_entity_poly.pdbx_seq_one_letter_code
_entity_poly.pdbx_strand_id
1 'polypeptide(L)'
;MPPGWRRELSRMQSLSDAALWGMAGSIMDERQQAELEALAELQEERALTAAEHDTLTRLMQEAEYTMLRRAEAFHLLARRGYSVFVYQDKDSAWLLAPRLPP
;
A
#
# COMPACT_ATOMS: atom_id res chain seq x y z
N MET A 1 5.82 0.80 11.14
CA MET A 1 4.38 1.00 11.44
C MET A 1 4.11 2.48 11.33
N PRO A 2 3.29 2.92 10.38
CA PRO A 2 3.12 4.33 10.12
C PRO A 2 2.50 5.11 11.29
N PRO A 3 2.85 6.40 11.47
CA PRO A 3 2.27 7.22 12.52
C PRO A 3 0.74 7.34 12.35
N GLY A 4 0.00 7.22 13.46
CA GLY A 4 -1.47 7.27 13.43
C GLY A 4 -2.17 5.96 13.01
N TRP A 5 -1.43 4.94 12.57
CA TRP A 5 -2.01 3.67 12.11
C TRP A 5 -2.92 3.00 13.15
N ARG A 6 -2.57 3.04 14.45
CA ARG A 6 -3.43 2.51 15.53
C ARG A 6 -4.81 3.18 15.61
N ARG A 7 -4.87 4.48 15.32
CA ARG A 7 -6.14 5.24 15.34
C ARG A 7 -7.00 4.82 14.14
N GLU A 8 -6.37 4.60 13.00
CA GLU A 8 -7.04 4.10 11.80
C GLU A 8 -7.59 2.68 12.01
N LEU A 9 -6.79 1.76 12.57
CA LEU A 9 -7.24 0.42 12.94
C LEU A 9 -8.49 0.45 13.85
N SER A 10 -8.50 1.35 14.83
CA SER A 10 -9.64 1.50 15.74
C SER A 10 -10.90 1.98 15.00
N ARG A 11 -10.75 2.87 14.01
CA ARG A 11 -11.85 3.31 13.15
C ARG A 11 -12.34 2.18 12.24
N MET A 12 -11.42 1.42 11.64
CA MET A 12 -11.73 0.32 10.73
C MET A 12 -12.56 -0.77 11.40
N GLN A 13 -12.30 -1.07 12.68
CA GLN A 13 -13.11 -2.03 13.45
C GLN A 13 -14.60 -1.66 13.53
N SER A 14 -14.92 -0.35 13.48
CA SER A 14 -16.29 0.16 13.53
C SER A 14 -16.98 0.28 12.16
N LEU A 15 -16.26 -0.02 11.06
CA LEU A 15 -16.81 0.07 9.71
C LEU A 15 -17.76 -1.09 9.38
N SER A 16 -18.70 -0.81 8.48
CA SER A 16 -19.59 -1.82 7.89
C SER A 16 -18.82 -2.71 6.93
N ASP A 17 -19.35 -3.92 6.65
CA ASP A 17 -18.72 -4.85 5.72
C ASP A 17 -18.57 -4.26 4.31
N ALA A 18 -19.54 -3.47 3.86
CA ALA A 18 -19.47 -2.78 2.57
C ALA A 18 -18.31 -1.77 2.52
N ALA A 19 -18.09 -1.02 3.61
CA ALA A 19 -16.96 -0.10 3.70
C ALA A 19 -15.61 -0.84 3.78
N LEU A 20 -15.56 -1.97 4.49
CA LEU A 20 -14.38 -2.83 4.53
C LEU A 20 -14.07 -3.43 3.15
N TRP A 21 -15.07 -3.87 2.40
CA TRP A 21 -14.87 -4.33 1.02
C TRP A 21 -14.36 -3.21 0.09
N GLY A 22 -14.87 -1.99 0.25
CA GLY A 22 -14.35 -0.82 -0.48
C GLY A 22 -12.88 -0.53 -0.17
N MET A 23 -12.47 -0.65 1.10
CA MET A 23 -11.07 -0.50 1.51
C MET A 23 -10.20 -1.68 1.06
N ALA A 24 -10.72 -2.91 1.09
CA ALA A 24 -10.00 -4.09 0.63
C ALA A 24 -9.73 -4.04 -0.89
N GLY A 25 -10.62 -3.41 -1.65
CA GLY A 25 -10.49 -3.15 -3.08
C GLY A 25 -9.70 -1.88 -3.42
N SER A 26 -9.30 -1.05 -2.45
CA SER A 26 -8.58 0.19 -2.76
C SER A 26 -7.18 -0.13 -3.29
N ILE A 27 -6.83 0.39 -4.45
CA ILE A 27 -5.47 0.36 -4.99
C ILE A 27 -4.85 1.75 -4.90
N MET A 28 -3.52 1.82 -4.96
CA MET A 28 -2.84 3.10 -5.11
C MET A 28 -3.26 3.72 -6.45
N ASP A 29 -3.31 5.05 -6.52
CA ASP A 29 -3.66 5.74 -7.75
C ASP A 29 -2.66 5.35 -8.87
N GLU A 30 -3.17 5.03 -10.06
CA GLU A 30 -2.34 4.55 -11.18
C GLU A 30 -1.24 5.55 -11.54
N ARG A 31 -1.48 6.87 -11.39
CA ARG A 31 -0.46 7.88 -11.66
C ARG A 31 0.65 7.86 -10.63
N GLN A 32 0.30 7.67 -9.36
CA GLN A 32 1.28 7.54 -8.28
C GLN A 32 2.12 6.28 -8.47
N GLN A 33 1.52 5.20 -8.98
CA GLN A 33 2.22 3.95 -9.24
C GLN A 33 3.21 4.10 -10.40
N ALA A 34 2.79 4.73 -11.49
CA ALA A 34 3.67 5.06 -12.61
C ALA A 34 4.81 6.01 -12.19
N GLU A 35 4.53 6.99 -11.32
CA GLU A 35 5.54 7.91 -10.79
C GLU A 35 6.57 7.18 -9.90
N LEU A 36 6.13 6.21 -9.10
CA LEU A 36 7.01 5.38 -8.29
C LEU A 36 7.91 4.50 -9.16
N GLU A 37 7.36 3.88 -10.21
CA GLU A 37 8.12 3.05 -11.16
C GLU A 37 9.16 3.89 -11.91
N ALA A 38 8.78 5.05 -12.44
CA ALA A 38 9.70 5.96 -13.12
C ALA A 38 10.83 6.45 -12.19
N LEU A 39 10.54 6.74 -10.93
CA LEU A 39 11.56 7.14 -9.95
C LEU A 39 12.48 5.98 -9.56
N ALA A 40 11.97 4.75 -9.49
CA ALA A 40 12.78 3.57 -9.24
C ALA A 40 13.73 3.29 -10.42
N GLU A 41 13.25 3.36 -11.67
CA GLU A 41 14.09 3.24 -12.86
C GLU A 41 15.18 4.33 -12.90
N LEU A 42 14.81 5.59 -12.62
CA LEU A 42 15.76 6.70 -12.55
C LEU A 42 16.82 6.50 -11.48
N GLN A 43 16.50 5.84 -10.37
CA GLN A 43 17.44 5.54 -9.29
C GLN A 43 18.49 4.49 -9.72
N GLU A 44 18.12 3.55 -10.60
CA GLU A 44 19.04 2.58 -11.17
C GLU A 44 20.00 3.24 -12.18
N GLU A 45 19.51 4.22 -12.93
CA GLU A 45 20.32 4.96 -13.90
C GLU A 45 21.25 6.00 -13.26
N ARG A 46 20.77 6.68 -12.21
CA ARG A 46 21.53 7.74 -11.52
C ARG A 46 21.08 7.92 -10.07
N ALA A 47 21.91 8.61 -9.29
CA ALA A 47 21.46 9.12 -8.01
C ALA A 47 20.27 10.08 -8.19
N LEU A 48 19.21 9.87 -7.41
CA LEU A 48 18.07 10.77 -7.33
C LEU A 48 18.47 12.08 -6.64
N THR A 49 17.89 13.19 -7.08
CA THR A 49 17.99 14.47 -6.39
C THR A 49 17.24 14.41 -5.06
N ALA A 50 17.50 15.34 -4.15
CA ALA A 50 16.79 15.40 -2.87
C ALA A 50 15.25 15.48 -3.06
N ALA A 51 14.78 16.26 -4.02
CA ALA A 51 13.36 16.40 -4.32
C ALA A 51 12.72 15.11 -4.87
N GLU A 52 13.47 14.36 -5.68
CA GLU A 52 13.04 13.05 -6.20
C GLU A 52 13.02 11.99 -5.09
N HIS A 53 14.02 12.01 -4.20
CA HIS A 53 14.06 11.14 -3.03
C HIS A 53 12.90 11.41 -2.07
N ASP A 54 12.56 12.67 -1.83
CA ASP A 54 11.40 13.06 -1.01
C ASP A 54 10.10 12.58 -1.65
N THR A 55 9.99 12.70 -2.97
CA THR A 55 8.83 12.24 -3.75
C THR A 55 8.69 10.72 -3.69
N LEU A 56 9.78 9.99 -3.95
CA LEU A 56 9.82 8.53 -3.86
C LEU A 56 9.44 8.06 -2.45
N THR A 57 10.01 8.68 -1.42
CA THR A 57 9.70 8.35 -0.02
C THR A 57 8.22 8.54 0.30
N ARG A 58 7.62 9.63 -0.17
CA ARG A 58 6.19 9.92 0.00
C ARG A 58 5.32 8.89 -0.72
N LEU A 59 5.66 8.52 -1.96
CA LEU A 59 4.91 7.53 -2.74
C LEU A 59 5.01 6.14 -2.10
N MET A 60 6.19 5.75 -1.62
CA MET A 60 6.39 4.49 -0.88
C MET A 60 5.56 4.46 0.40
N GLN A 61 5.49 5.56 1.14
CA GLN A 61 4.64 5.65 2.33
C GLN A 61 3.16 5.47 1.98
N GLU A 62 2.66 6.13 0.93
CA GLU A 62 1.27 5.99 0.51
C GLU A 62 0.95 4.55 0.05
N ALA A 63 1.88 3.91 -0.65
CA ALA A 63 1.79 2.50 -1.03
C ALA A 63 1.69 1.59 0.21
N GLU A 64 2.57 1.79 1.21
CA GLU A 64 2.55 1.05 2.48
C GLU A 64 1.22 1.24 3.21
N TYR A 65 0.73 2.49 3.32
CA TYR A 65 -0.57 2.77 3.95
C TYR A 65 -1.74 2.11 3.23
N THR A 66 -1.72 2.10 1.90
CA THR A 66 -2.76 1.47 1.09
C THR A 66 -2.75 -0.05 1.29
N MET A 67 -1.58 -0.67 1.24
CA MET A 67 -1.42 -2.10 1.50
C MET A 67 -1.89 -2.48 2.92
N LEU A 68 -1.52 -1.70 3.93
CA LEU A 68 -1.92 -1.95 5.32
C LEU A 68 -3.44 -1.82 5.52
N ARG A 69 -4.07 -0.82 4.87
CA ARG A 69 -5.55 -0.66 4.86
C ARG A 69 -6.23 -1.87 4.23
N ARG A 70 -5.74 -2.37 3.10
CA ARG A 70 -6.30 -3.57 2.47
C ARG A 70 -6.14 -4.80 3.36
N ALA A 71 -4.94 -5.01 3.89
CA ALA A 71 -4.63 -6.17 4.72
C ALA A 71 -5.50 -6.23 5.98
N GLU A 72 -5.68 -5.09 6.66
CA GLU A 72 -6.56 -5.03 7.83
C GLU A 72 -8.04 -5.21 7.45
N ALA A 73 -8.49 -4.59 6.35
CA ALA A 73 -9.87 -4.75 5.90
C ALA A 73 -10.19 -6.22 5.59
N PHE A 74 -9.27 -6.92 4.90
CA PHE A 74 -9.37 -8.35 4.67
C PHE A 74 -9.32 -9.17 5.97
N HIS A 75 -8.45 -8.82 6.91
CA HIS A 75 -8.39 -9.49 8.21
C HIS A 75 -9.73 -9.35 8.97
N LEU A 76 -10.34 -8.16 8.97
CA LEU A 76 -11.64 -7.91 9.59
C LEU A 76 -12.77 -8.67 8.90
N LEU A 77 -12.79 -8.70 7.56
CA LEU A 77 -13.77 -9.47 6.79
C LEU A 77 -13.64 -10.98 7.06
N ALA A 78 -12.41 -11.51 7.09
CA ALA A 78 -12.16 -12.91 7.43
C ALA A 78 -12.64 -13.24 8.86
N ARG A 79 -12.38 -12.34 9.83
CA ARG A 79 -12.89 -12.49 11.21
C ARG A 79 -14.43 -12.46 11.29
N ARG A 80 -15.10 -11.78 10.35
CA ARG A 80 -16.57 -11.73 10.24
C ARG A 80 -17.16 -12.92 9.46
N GLY A 81 -16.32 -13.86 9.02
CA GLY A 81 -16.75 -15.10 8.36
C GLY A 81 -16.83 -15.01 6.84
N TYR A 82 -16.31 -13.94 6.22
CA TYR A 82 -16.25 -13.83 4.77
C TYR A 82 -15.05 -14.64 4.21
N SER A 83 -15.28 -15.39 3.14
CA SER A 83 -14.22 -16.07 2.39
C SER A 83 -13.42 -15.05 1.58
N VAL A 84 -12.41 -14.47 2.22
CA VAL A 84 -11.43 -13.63 1.56
C VAL A 84 -10.43 -14.52 0.84
N PHE A 85 -10.69 -14.82 -0.44
CA PHE A 85 -9.61 -15.26 -1.32
C PHE A 85 -8.74 -14.03 -1.54
N VAL A 86 -7.54 -14.01 -0.95
CA VAL A 86 -6.55 -12.97 -1.23
C VAL A 86 -6.35 -12.99 -2.74
N TYR A 87 -6.90 -11.98 -3.44
CA TYR A 87 -6.73 -11.83 -4.87
C TYR A 87 -5.25 -11.56 -5.08
N GLN A 88 -4.50 -12.61 -5.45
CA GLN A 88 -3.14 -12.50 -5.97
C GLN A 88 -3.27 -11.75 -7.29
N ASP A 89 -3.24 -10.43 -7.19
CA ASP A 89 -3.02 -9.59 -8.33
C ASP A 89 -1.64 -9.97 -8.90
N LYS A 90 -1.65 -10.49 -10.12
CA LYS A 90 -0.48 -11.02 -10.81
C LYS A 90 0.53 -9.92 -11.18
N ASP A 91 0.15 -8.65 -10.99
CA ASP A 91 0.98 -7.47 -11.19
C ASP A 91 1.61 -6.96 -9.88
N SER A 92 1.43 -7.68 -8.77
CA SER A 92 2.10 -7.41 -7.48
C SER A 92 3.57 -7.84 -7.44
N ALA A 93 4.24 -7.95 -8.59
CA ALA A 93 5.67 -8.26 -8.69
C ALA A 93 6.56 -7.25 -7.94
N TRP A 94 6.04 -6.06 -7.61
CA TRP A 94 6.72 -5.04 -6.82
C TRP A 94 6.81 -5.35 -5.31
N LEU A 95 6.00 -6.28 -4.76
CA LEU A 95 6.09 -6.69 -3.34
C LEU A 95 7.30 -7.58 -3.01
N LEU A 96 8.03 -8.04 -4.03
CA LEU A 96 9.24 -8.86 -3.87
C LEU A 96 10.54 -8.10 -4.18
N ALA A 97 10.48 -6.81 -4.48
CA ALA A 97 11.69 -6.01 -4.63
C ALA A 97 12.47 -6.02 -3.30
N PRO A 98 13.71 -6.52 -3.28
CA PRO A 98 14.47 -6.66 -2.06
C PRO A 98 14.66 -5.27 -1.47
N ARG A 99 14.31 -5.15 -0.19
CA ARG A 99 14.59 -4.04 0.70
C ARG A 99 16.09 -3.70 0.57
N LEU A 100 16.42 -2.72 -0.26
CA LEU A 100 17.77 -2.16 -0.36
C LEU A 100 18.06 -1.42 0.95
N PRO A 101 19.02 -1.88 1.77
CA PRO A 101 19.57 -1.10 2.87
C PRO A 101 20.61 -0.11 2.30
N PRO A 102 21.02 0.92 3.09
CA PRO A 102 21.54 2.19 2.59
C PRO A 102 22.90 2.13 1.91
#